data_AF-V5G9Y4-F1
#
_entry.id   AF-V5G9Y4-F1
#
_cell.length_a   1.000
_cell.length_b   1.000
_cell.length_c   1.000
_cell.angle_alpha   90.00
_cell.angle_beta   90.00
_cell.angle_gamma   90.00
#
_symmetry.space_group_name_H-M   'P 1'
#
loop_
_entity.id
_entity.type
_entity.pdbx_description
1 polymer ?
#
loop_
_entity_poly.entity_id
_entity_poly.type
_entity_poly.pdbx_seq_one_letter_code
_entity_poly.pdbx_strand_id
1 'polypeptide(L)'
;LQEKFSICLFSPVSWDVIPNTKIDLDEWEHVNCLKNVALAYEGTRSGLKGYIALGTNYNYGEDITSRGRILIYDIIEVVPEPGQPLTKNKFKEIYAKDQKGPVTALSQVKGFLVSAVGQKIYIWQLKDNDLIGVAFIDTQVYTH
;
A
#
# COMPACT_ATOMS: atom_id res chain seq x y z
N LEU A 1 -1.92 -26.37 0.46
CA LEU A 1 -0.93 -25.27 0.50
C LEU A 1 -1.71 -24.00 0.70
N GLN A 2 -1.38 -23.24 1.74
CA GLN A 2 -2.08 -22.00 2.06
C GLN A 2 -1.63 -20.90 1.11
N GLU A 3 -2.54 -20.02 0.71
CA GLU A 3 -2.22 -18.90 -0.17
C GLU A 3 -1.33 -17.87 0.56
N LYS A 4 -0.22 -17.48 -0.08
CA LYS A 4 0.68 -16.44 0.40
C LYS A 4 0.83 -15.38 -0.66
N PHE A 5 0.41 -14.16 -0.35
CA PHE A 5 0.46 -13.06 -1.30
C PHE A 5 1.89 -12.50 -1.39
N SER A 6 2.21 -11.95 -2.55
CA SER A 6 3.47 -11.23 -2.75
C SER A 6 3.27 -10.08 -3.74
N ILE A 7 4.09 -9.04 -3.59
CA ILE A 7 4.12 -7.87 -4.45
C ILE A 7 5.38 -7.96 -5.28
N CYS A 8 5.25 -7.83 -6.60
CA CYS A 8 6.35 -7.85 -7.54
C CYS A 8 6.37 -6.56 -8.36
N LEU A 9 7.57 -6.06 -8.65
CA LEU A 9 7.76 -4.97 -9.60
C LEU A 9 8.13 -5.55 -10.97
N PHE A 10 7.43 -5.14 -12.02
CA PHE A 10 7.69 -5.59 -13.38
C PHE A 10 8.34 -4.47 -14.21
N SER A 11 9.33 -4.83 -15.02
CA SER A 11 9.90 -3.91 -16.01
C SER A 11 8.92 -3.74 -17.16
N PRO A 12 8.50 -2.51 -17.52
CA PRO A 12 7.63 -2.30 -18.69
C PRO A 12 8.36 -2.55 -20.02
N VAL A 13 9.70 -2.66 -19.99
CA VAL A 13 10.52 -2.87 -21.19
C VAL A 13 10.60 -4.34 -21.54
N SER A 14 10.89 -5.20 -20.56
CA SER A 14 11.10 -6.63 -20.78
C SER A 14 9.97 -7.51 -20.25
N TRP A 15 9.07 -6.96 -19.44
CA TRP A 15 8.01 -7.69 -18.71
C TRP A 15 8.51 -8.75 -17.74
N ASP A 16 9.81 -8.71 -17.40
CA ASP A 16 10.38 -9.52 -16.33
C ASP A 16 10.14 -8.88 -14.97
N VAL A 17 10.06 -9.72 -13.94
CA VAL A 17 10.12 -9.27 -12.54
C VAL A 17 11.50 -8.66 -12.30
N ILE A 18 11.54 -7.46 -11.73
CA ILE A 18 12.79 -6.82 -11.34
C ILE A 18 13.40 -7.65 -10.19
N PRO A 19 14.63 -8.17 -10.34
CA PRO A 19 15.26 -9.00 -9.31
C PRO A 19 15.31 -8.28 -7.97
N ASN A 20 15.24 -9.04 -6.86
CA ASN A 20 15.39 -8.53 -5.49
C ASN A 20 14.33 -7.48 -5.07
N THR A 21 13.22 -7.37 -5.81
CA THR A 21 12.11 -6.45 -5.46
C THR A 21 10.84 -7.14 -4.98
N LYS A 22 10.81 -8.49 -4.97
CA LYS A 22 9.66 -9.24 -4.47
C LYS A 22 9.50 -9.01 -2.97
N ILE A 23 8.31 -8.63 -2.55
CA ILE A 23 7.92 -8.50 -1.14
C ILE A 23 6.90 -9.59 -0.87
N ASP A 24 7.25 -10.54 -0.01
CA ASP A 24 6.30 -11.55 0.48
C ASP A 24 5.53 -10.97 1.67
N LEU A 25 4.20 -11.11 1.66
CA LEU A 25 3.34 -10.73 2.78
C LEU A 25 3.33 -11.84 3.85
N ASP A 26 2.76 -11.54 5.01
CA ASP A 26 2.66 -12.51 6.10
C ASP A 26 1.71 -13.66 5.75
N GLU A 27 1.80 -14.76 6.50
CA GLU A 27 0.82 -15.84 6.38
C GLU A 27 -0.58 -15.32 6.75
N TRP A 28 -1.58 -15.78 5.99
CA TRP A 28 -2.98 -15.35 6.11
C TRP A 28 -3.22 -13.87 5.77
N GLU A 29 -2.21 -13.11 5.35
CA GLU A 29 -2.36 -11.74 4.91
C GLU A 29 -2.71 -11.68 3.42
N HIS A 30 -3.93 -11.25 3.13
CA HIS A 30 -4.47 -11.14 1.79
C HIS A 30 -4.48 -9.68 1.35
N VAL A 31 -4.03 -9.41 0.12
CA VAL A 31 -4.13 -8.08 -0.49
C VAL A 31 -5.55 -7.89 -1.03
N ASN A 32 -6.30 -6.96 -0.47
CA ASN A 32 -7.65 -6.62 -0.94
C ASN A 32 -7.60 -5.57 -2.05
N CYS A 33 -6.70 -4.60 -1.94
CA CYS A 33 -6.57 -3.53 -2.93
C CYS A 33 -5.12 -3.06 -3.06
N LEU A 34 -4.76 -2.66 -4.28
CA LEU A 34 -3.50 -2.01 -4.64
C LEU A 34 -3.82 -0.85 -5.58
N LYS A 35 -3.34 0.35 -5.26
CA LYS A 35 -3.56 1.56 -6.05
C LYS A 35 -2.29 2.41 -6.14
N ASN A 36 -2.06 3.00 -7.29
CA ASN A 36 -1.15 4.15 -7.41
C ASN A 36 -1.90 5.39 -6.89
N VAL A 37 -1.36 6.05 -5.86
CA VAL A 37 -1.96 7.22 -5.22
C VAL A 37 -1.02 8.43 -5.21
N ALA A 38 -1.53 9.59 -5.61
CA ALA A 38 -0.90 10.90 -5.53
C ALA A 38 -1.26 11.59 -4.20
N LEU A 39 -0.31 11.60 -3.27
CA LEU A 39 -0.45 12.17 -1.92
C LEU A 39 0.33 13.49 -1.80
N ALA A 40 -0.08 14.34 -0.85
CA ALA A 40 0.55 15.63 -0.60
C ALA A 40 2.04 15.47 -0.27
N TYR A 41 2.90 16.22 -0.97
CA TYR A 41 4.34 16.19 -0.79
C TYR A 41 5.00 17.51 -1.20
N GLU A 42 5.63 18.19 -0.23
CA GLU A 42 6.21 19.52 -0.40
C GLU A 42 7.45 19.55 -1.32
N GLY A 43 8.13 18.42 -1.51
CA GLY A 43 9.33 18.34 -2.33
C GLY A 43 9.08 18.32 -3.85
N THR A 44 7.83 18.49 -4.31
CA THR A 44 7.48 18.52 -5.74
C THR A 44 6.79 19.82 -6.11
N ARG A 45 7.00 20.29 -7.35
CA ARG A 45 6.35 21.53 -7.86
C ARG A 45 4.82 21.45 -7.86
N SER A 46 4.25 20.25 -8.07
CA SER A 46 2.80 19.99 -8.00
C SER A 46 2.25 19.96 -6.59
N GLY A 47 3.11 19.85 -5.56
CA GLY A 47 2.69 19.56 -4.19
C GLY A 47 2.17 18.12 -4.00
N LEU A 48 2.36 17.24 -4.98
CA LEU A 48 1.86 15.86 -4.99
C LEU A 48 2.96 14.90 -5.48
N LYS A 49 3.06 13.74 -4.82
CA LYS A 49 3.94 12.64 -5.22
C LYS A 49 3.15 11.32 -5.32
N GLY A 50 3.49 10.51 -6.31
CA GLY A 50 2.91 9.17 -6.50
C GLY A 50 3.53 8.13 -5.58
N TYR A 51 2.69 7.26 -5.03
CA TYR A 51 3.04 6.13 -4.16
C TYR A 51 2.22 4.90 -4.54
N ILE A 52 2.71 3.71 -4.21
CA ILE A 52 1.94 2.47 -4.30
C ILE A 52 1.37 2.18 -2.92
N ALA A 53 0.05 2.28 -2.79
CA ALA A 53 -0.66 1.99 -1.55
C ALA A 53 -1.40 0.65 -1.65
N LEU A 54 -1.32 -0.14 -0.58
CA LEU A 54 -2.00 -1.42 -0.45
C LEU A 54 -2.84 -1.47 0.82
N GLY A 55 -4.01 -2.05 0.69
CA GLY A 55 -4.87 -2.42 1.80
C GLY A 55 -4.94 -3.93 1.92
N THR A 56 -4.60 -4.44 3.10
CA THR A 56 -4.58 -5.88 3.38
C THR A 56 -5.57 -6.28 4.47
N ASN A 57 -5.81 -7.58 4.58
CA ASN A 57 -6.58 -8.20 5.63
C ASN A 57 -5.95 -9.53 6.04
N TYR A 58 -5.88 -9.82 7.34
CA TYR A 58 -5.59 -11.13 7.87
C TYR A 58 -6.86 -11.99 7.94
N ASN A 59 -6.88 -13.09 7.20
CA ASN A 59 -8.01 -14.01 7.11
C ASN A 59 -7.75 -15.30 7.90
N TYR A 60 -8.11 -15.31 9.17
CA TYR A 60 -7.97 -16.49 10.05
C TYR A 60 -9.26 -17.31 10.22
N GLY A 61 -10.31 -17.01 9.43
CA GLY A 61 -11.65 -17.58 9.58
C GLY A 61 -12.63 -16.65 10.31
N GLU A 62 -13.91 -17.05 10.40
CA GLU A 62 -15.00 -16.19 10.87
C GLU A 62 -14.99 -15.93 12.39
N ASP A 63 -14.47 -16.88 13.17
CA ASP A 63 -14.43 -16.80 14.64
C ASP A 63 -13.33 -15.86 15.16
N ILE A 64 -12.43 -15.40 14.29
CA ILE A 64 -11.31 -14.53 14.64
C ILE A 64 -11.57 -13.15 14.08
N THR A 65 -11.44 -12.13 14.95
CA THR A 65 -11.59 -10.73 14.53
C THR A 65 -10.56 -10.39 13.46
N SER A 66 -11.06 -10.03 12.28
CA SER A 66 -10.26 -9.60 11.14
C SER A 66 -9.60 -8.23 11.42
N ARG A 67 -8.30 -8.15 11.09
CA ARG A 67 -7.48 -6.93 11.12
C ARG A 67 -6.80 -6.77 9.77
N GLY A 68 -6.40 -5.55 9.42
CA GLY A 68 -5.72 -5.27 8.17
C GLY A 68 -4.51 -4.36 8.36
N ARG A 69 -3.76 -4.14 7.28
CA ARG A 69 -2.66 -3.16 7.25
C ARG A 69 -2.86 -2.20 6.10
N ILE A 70 -2.35 -0.98 6.30
CA ILE A 70 -2.08 -0.06 5.19
C ILE A 70 -0.58 -0.09 4.97
N LEU A 71 -0.18 -0.39 3.73
CA LEU A 71 1.20 -0.37 3.28
C LEU A 71 1.34 0.71 2.22
N ILE A 72 2.36 1.57 2.31
CA ILE A 72 2.66 2.60 1.32
C ILE A 72 4.12 2.47 0.96
N TYR A 73 4.37 2.28 -0.33
CA TYR A 73 5.70 2.21 -0.90
C TYR A 73 5.94 3.35 -1.90
N ASP A 74 7.17 3.82 -1.93
CA ASP A 74 7.70 4.68 -2.98
C ASP A 74 8.57 3.83 -3.91
N ILE A 75 8.52 4.10 -5.22
CA ILE A 75 9.41 3.44 -6.19
C ILE A 75 10.58 4.39 -6.43
N ILE A 76 11.72 4.05 -5.84
CA ILE A 76 12.92 4.87 -5.93
C ILE A 76 13.89 4.31 -6.97
N GLU A 77 14.64 5.21 -7.59
CA GLU A 77 15.80 4.86 -8.40
C GLU A 77 17.03 4.68 -7.51
N VAL A 78 17.75 3.59 -7.72
CA VAL A 78 18.99 3.23 -7.03
C VAL A 78 20.07 2.89 -8.06
N VAL A 79 21.32 2.88 -7.62
CA VAL A 79 22.42 2.39 -8.47
C VAL A 79 22.19 0.91 -8.77
N PRO A 80 22.10 0.49 -10.05
CA PRO A 80 21.87 -0.90 -10.40
C PRO A 80 23.08 -1.77 -10.02
N GLU A 81 22.82 -3.03 -9.70
CA GLU A 81 23.85 -4.03 -9.47
C GLU A 81 24.70 -4.24 -10.74
N PRO A 82 26.04 -4.42 -10.62
CA PRO A 82 26.90 -4.69 -11.76
C PRO A 82 26.41 -5.89 -12.58
N GLY A 83 26.16 -5.70 -13.88
CA GLY A 83 25.65 -6.73 -14.78
C GLY A 83 24.13 -6.95 -14.76
N GLN A 84 23.37 -6.23 -13.92
CA GLN A 84 21.90 -6.34 -13.83
C GLN A 84 21.21 -4.96 -13.97
N PRO A 85 21.06 -4.41 -15.19
CA PRO A 85 20.54 -3.06 -15.41
C PRO A 85 19.08 -2.88 -14.95
N LEU A 86 18.31 -3.96 -14.81
CA LEU A 86 16.91 -3.91 -14.35
C LEU A 86 16.78 -3.50 -12.88
N THR A 87 17.81 -3.72 -12.06
CA THR A 87 17.80 -3.46 -10.60
C THR A 87 17.90 -1.97 -10.23
N LYS A 88 17.71 -1.07 -11.20
CA LYS A 88 17.68 0.38 -10.97
C LYS A 88 16.47 0.86 -10.17
N ASN A 89 15.39 0.08 -10.08
CA ASN A 89 14.18 0.44 -9.35
C ASN A 89 14.00 -0.44 -8.12
N LYS A 90 13.61 0.15 -6.99
CA LYS A 90 13.36 -0.58 -5.74
C LYS A 90 12.16 -0.03 -4.98
N PHE A 91 11.44 -0.90 -4.28
CA PHE A 91 10.47 -0.48 -3.28
C PHE A 91 11.19 0.14 -2.07
N LYS A 92 10.77 1.34 -1.69
CA LYS A 92 11.09 1.96 -0.42
C LYS A 92 9.83 2.00 0.42
N GLU A 93 9.85 1.36 1.57
CA GLU A 93 8.74 1.44 2.53
C GLU A 93 8.66 2.86 3.10
N ILE A 94 7.47 3.45 2.98
CA ILE A 94 7.14 4.77 3.54
C ILE A 94 6.29 4.59 4.78
N TYR A 95 5.32 3.67 4.74
CA TYR A 95 4.44 3.39 5.85
C TYR A 95 4.02 1.93 5.81
N ALA A 96 4.05 1.26 6.96
CA ALA A 96 3.52 -0.08 7.12
C ALA A 96 3.02 -0.27 8.55
N LYS A 97 1.71 -0.10 8.78
CA LYS A 97 1.13 -0.26 10.12
C LYS A 97 -0.26 -0.91 10.09
N ASP A 98 -0.55 -1.61 11.17
CA ASP A 98 -1.83 -2.26 11.44
C ASP A 98 -2.97 -1.27 11.57
N GLN A 99 -4.15 -1.71 11.17
CA GLN A 99 -5.42 -1.07 11.35
C GLN A 99 -6.32 -1.93 12.24
N LYS A 100 -7.24 -1.27 12.95
CA LYS A 100 -8.15 -1.94 13.89
C LYS A 100 -9.21 -2.82 13.22
N GLY A 101 -9.29 -2.81 11.89
CA GLY A 101 -10.18 -3.65 11.09
C GLY A 101 -9.56 -3.93 9.72
N PRO A 102 -10.21 -4.76 8.89
CA PRO A 102 -9.73 -5.06 7.54
C PRO A 102 -9.68 -3.79 6.70
N VAL A 103 -8.62 -3.62 5.92
CA VAL A 103 -8.54 -2.54 4.92
C VAL A 103 -9.07 -3.10 3.61
N THR A 104 -10.26 -2.64 3.21
CA THR A 104 -11.02 -3.27 2.13
C THR A 104 -10.89 -2.50 0.81
N ALA A 105 -10.74 -1.17 0.90
CA ALA A 105 -10.56 -0.30 -0.25
C ALA A 105 -9.62 0.86 0.08
N LEU A 106 -8.90 1.34 -0.94
CA LEU A 106 -8.09 2.53 -0.90
C LEU A 106 -8.37 3.42 -2.10
N SER A 107 -8.31 4.74 -1.88
CA SER A 107 -8.38 5.75 -2.92
C SER A 107 -7.61 7.00 -2.47
N GLN A 108 -7.71 8.07 -3.25
CA GLN A 108 -7.12 9.37 -2.92
C GLN A 108 -8.14 10.47 -3.15
N VAL A 109 -7.96 11.58 -2.43
CA VAL A 109 -8.66 12.82 -2.71
C VAL A 109 -7.76 14.00 -2.38
N LYS A 110 -7.45 14.85 -3.37
CA LYS A 110 -6.72 16.11 -3.17
C LYS A 110 -5.42 15.99 -2.32
N GLY A 111 -4.64 14.92 -2.51
CA GLY A 111 -3.41 14.68 -1.76
C GLY A 111 -3.58 13.95 -0.42
N PHE A 112 -4.81 13.62 -0.04
CA PHE A 112 -5.12 12.77 1.10
C PHE A 112 -5.35 11.32 0.65
N LEU A 113 -4.98 10.38 1.50
CA LEU A 113 -5.33 8.97 1.33
C LEU A 113 -6.73 8.74 1.89
N VAL A 114 -7.57 8.01 1.17
CA VAL A 114 -8.87 7.56 1.64
C VAL A 114 -8.82 6.05 1.82
N SER A 115 -9.25 5.54 2.97
CA SER A 115 -9.29 4.11 3.23
C SER A 115 -10.63 3.67 3.81
N ALA A 116 -11.18 2.57 3.32
CA ALA A 116 -12.22 1.84 4.01
C ALA A 116 -11.58 0.83 4.99
N VAL A 117 -11.88 0.99 6.28
CA VAL A 117 -11.40 0.12 7.36
C VAL A 117 -12.59 -0.38 8.17
N GLY A 118 -12.96 -1.64 7.98
CA GLY A 118 -14.21 -2.20 8.52
C GLY A 118 -15.43 -1.39 8.04
N GLN A 119 -16.24 -0.89 8.99
CA GLN A 119 -17.45 -0.10 8.73
C GLN A 119 -17.21 1.40 8.75
N LYS A 120 -15.97 1.85 8.46
CA LYS A 120 -15.60 3.26 8.48
C LYS A 120 -14.77 3.61 7.26
N ILE A 121 -14.99 4.81 6.72
CA ILE A 121 -14.07 5.44 5.78
C ILE A 121 -13.28 6.50 6.54
N TYR A 122 -11.96 6.48 6.36
CA TYR A 122 -11.03 7.45 6.93
C TYR A 122 -10.38 8.28 5.83
N ILE A 123 -10.10 9.54 6.14
CA ILE A 123 -9.24 10.43 5.35
C ILE A 123 -7.97 10.67 6.15
N TRP A 124 -6.83 10.41 5.52
CA TRP A 124 -5.51 10.52 6.12
C TRP A 124 -4.64 11.53 5.38
N GLN A 125 -3.84 12.28 6.13
CA GLN A 125 -2.72 13.03 5.62
C GLN A 125 -1.44 12.24 5.84
N LEU A 126 -0.68 11.97 4.77
CA LEU A 126 0.67 11.43 4.90
C LEU A 126 1.61 12.57 5.29
N LYS A 127 2.25 12.47 6.46
CA LYS A 127 3.21 13.45 6.97
C LYS A 127 4.30 12.73 7.76
N ASP A 128 5.56 13.06 7.47
CA ASP A 128 6.73 12.49 8.16
C ASP A 128 6.72 10.95 8.21
N ASN A 129 6.33 10.33 7.08
CA ASN A 129 6.17 8.87 6.93
C ASN A 129 5.10 8.24 7.86
N ASP A 130 4.15 9.05 8.34
CA ASP A 130 3.01 8.59 9.14
C ASP A 130 1.67 9.05 8.56
N LEU A 131 0.60 8.31 8.88
CA LEU A 131 -0.77 8.66 8.50
C LEU A 131 -1.47 9.36 9.66
N ILE A 132 -1.69 10.66 9.50
CA ILE A 132 -2.43 11.47 10.47
C ILE A 132 -3.91 11.46 10.07
N GLY A 133 -4.77 11.02 10.99
CA GLY A 133 -6.22 11.00 10.78
C GLY A 133 -6.80 12.40 10.71
N VAL A 134 -7.46 12.72 9.61
CA VAL A 134 -8.08 14.03 9.37
C VAL A 134 -9.59 13.98 9.63
N ALA A 135 -10.25 12.95 9.13
CA ALA A 135 -11.70 12.76 9.27
C ALA A 135 -12.06 11.28 9.13
N PHE A 136 -13.26 10.93 9.59
CA PHE A 136 -13.87 9.63 9.32
C PHE A 136 -15.39 9.75 9.20
N ILE A 137 -16.01 8.75 8.59
CA ILE A 137 -17.46 8.57 8.55
C ILE A 137 -17.79 7.08 8.68
N ASP A 138 -18.91 6.78 9.34
CA ASP A 138 -19.44 5.41 9.41
C ASP A 138 -20.10 5.03 8.07
N THR A 139 -19.94 3.78 7.67
CA THR A 139 -20.50 3.21 6.44
C THR A 139 -21.37 2.01 6.75
N GLN A 140 -21.88 1.38 5.68
CA GLN A 140 -22.53 0.08 5.76
C GLN A 140 -21.50 -1.04 6.02
N VAL A 141 -21.93 -2.29 5.88
CA VAL A 141 -21.21 -3.50 6.29
C VAL A 141 -19.83 -3.67 5.62
N TYR A 142 -19.71 -3.40 4.31
CA TYR A 142 -18.46 -3.58 3.55
C TYR A 142 -18.36 -2.56 2.41
N THR A 143 -17.18 -1.96 2.22
CA THR A 143 -16.92 -0.98 1.15
C THR A 143 -15.75 -1.46 0.29
N HIS A 144 -15.88 -1.43 -1.04
CA HIS A 144 -14.87 -1.88 -2.01
C HIS A 144 -14.57 -0.82 -3.07
#